data_AF-A0A819BLS2-F1
#
_entry.id   AF-A0A819BLS2-F1
#
_cell.length_a   1.000
_cell.length_b   1.000
_cell.length_c   1.000
_cell.angle_alpha   90.00
_cell.angle_beta   90.00
_cell.angle_gamma   90.00
#
_symmetry.space_group_name_H-M   'P 1'
#
loop_
_entity.id
_entity.type
_entity.pdbx_description
1 polymer ?
#
loop_
_entity_poly.entity_id
_entity_poly.type
_entity_poly.pdbx_seq_one_letter_code
_entity_poly.pdbx_strand_id
1 'polypeptide(L)'
;MKDAQYHKKNLAIVVGGGPAPGINGVIRSVTIEAINSGLNVIGIYDGFEWLAKGDHTHVTELKIEDVSRIHFSGGSILRTSRENPASSKEKIEATIKALTQLSVDYLVTIGGDDTATSAYKIDELTKGQIEVAHVPKTIDNDLPLPGNMPTFGYQTARHTG
;
A
#
# COMPACT_ATOMS: atom_id res chain seq x y z
N MET A 1 24.91 -14.12 -27.94
CA MET A 1 23.96 -13.03 -27.67
C MET A 1 23.46 -13.28 -26.24
N LYS A 2 23.70 -12.36 -25.30
CA LYS A 2 23.33 -12.55 -23.89
C LYS A 2 21.82 -12.41 -23.78
N ASP A 3 21.15 -13.45 -23.27
CA ASP A 3 19.75 -13.38 -22.88
C ASP A 3 19.59 -12.24 -21.88
N ALA A 4 18.89 -11.18 -22.29
CA ALA A 4 18.47 -10.13 -21.38
C ALA A 4 17.42 -10.76 -20.46
N GLN A 5 17.86 -11.20 -19.27
CA GLN A 5 17.00 -11.71 -18.23
C GLN A 5 15.99 -10.61 -17.89
N TYR A 6 14.76 -10.73 -18.38
CA TYR A 6 13.69 -9.77 -18.11
C TYR A 6 13.47 -9.76 -16.59
N HIS A 7 13.88 -8.68 -15.92
CA HIS A 7 13.63 -8.55 -14.49
C HIS A 7 12.15 -8.30 -14.30
N LYS A 8 11.51 -9.20 -13.54
CA LYS A 8 10.09 -9.09 -13.21
C LYS A 8 9.95 -7.93 -12.22
N LYS A 9 9.16 -6.92 -12.58
CA LYS A 9 8.96 -5.71 -11.77
C LYS A 9 8.24 -6.03 -10.45
N ASN A 10 8.50 -5.23 -9.42
CA ASN A 10 7.94 -5.42 -8.08
C ASN A 10 6.90 -4.34 -7.75
N LEU A 11 5.73 -4.78 -7.29
CA LEU A 11 4.68 -3.95 -6.73
C LEU A 11 4.65 -4.13 -5.21
N ALA A 12 4.75 -3.03 -4.46
CA ALA A 12 4.59 -3.04 -3.02
C ALA A 12 3.17 -2.61 -2.61
N ILE A 13 2.63 -3.22 -1.55
CA ILE A 13 1.35 -2.84 -0.93
C ILE A 13 1.62 -2.43 0.52
N VAL A 14 1.17 -1.21 0.90
CA VAL A 14 1.29 -0.69 2.26
C VAL A 14 -0.06 -0.16 2.76
N VAL A 15 -0.39 -0.46 4.02
CA VAL A 15 -1.64 -0.06 4.65
C VAL A 15 -1.37 0.97 5.75
N GLY A 16 -1.87 2.19 5.57
CA GLY A 16 -1.71 3.30 6.50
C GLY A 16 -2.99 3.70 7.24
N GLY A 17 -2.81 4.33 8.40
CA GLY A 17 -3.85 4.90 9.24
C GLY A 17 -4.58 3.86 10.10
N GLY A 18 -5.83 4.19 10.48
CA GLY A 18 -6.67 3.31 11.30
C GLY A 18 -7.23 2.11 10.52
N PRO A 19 -7.61 1.01 11.20
CA PRO A 19 -8.25 -0.12 10.56
C PRO A 19 -9.63 0.27 10.01
N ALA A 20 -10.00 -0.30 8.85
CA ALA A 20 -11.34 -0.17 8.28
C ALA A 20 -11.75 -1.52 7.64
N PRO A 21 -13.05 -1.86 7.62
CA PRO A 21 -13.52 -3.03 6.89
C PRO A 21 -13.16 -2.96 5.40
N GLY A 22 -12.80 -4.10 4.81
CA GLY A 22 -12.54 -4.21 3.36
C GLY A 22 -11.07 -4.11 2.94
N ILE A 23 -10.14 -3.78 3.85
CA ILE A 23 -8.69 -3.72 3.54
C ILE A 23 -8.19 -5.01 2.87
N ASN A 24 -8.53 -6.17 3.44
CA ASN A 24 -8.11 -7.47 2.89
C ASN A 24 -8.69 -7.73 1.49
N GLY A 25 -9.85 -7.18 1.16
CA GLY A 25 -10.42 -7.24 -0.19
C GLY A 25 -9.58 -6.46 -1.21
N VAL A 26 -9.07 -5.29 -0.80
CA VAL A 26 -8.14 -4.48 -1.62
C VAL A 26 -6.81 -5.20 -1.80
N ILE A 27 -6.18 -5.67 -0.71
CA ILE A 27 -4.90 -6.43 -0.77
C ILE A 27 -5.06 -7.61 -1.73
N ARG A 28 -6.12 -8.41 -1.57
CA ARG A 28 -6.41 -9.54 -2.45
C ARG A 28 -6.52 -9.13 -3.91
N SER A 29 -7.29 -8.09 -4.22
CA SER A 29 -7.57 -7.69 -5.60
C SER A 29 -6.30 -7.19 -6.28
N VAL A 30 -5.52 -6.34 -5.59
CA VAL A 30 -4.25 -5.81 -6.08
C VAL A 30 -3.24 -6.94 -6.28
N THR A 31 -3.08 -7.84 -5.31
CA THR A 31 -2.14 -8.97 -5.42
C THR A 31 -2.46 -9.88 -6.61
N ILE A 32 -3.73 -10.27 -6.78
CA ILE A 32 -4.13 -11.15 -7.88
C ILE A 32 -3.88 -10.48 -9.24
N GLU A 33 -4.28 -9.21 -9.38
CA GLU A 33 -4.14 -8.50 -10.65
C GLU A 33 -2.67 -8.25 -11.01
N ALA A 34 -1.86 -7.86 -10.03
CA ALA A 34 -0.42 -7.65 -10.22
C ALA A 34 0.27 -8.95 -10.66
N ILE A 35 -0.05 -10.09 -10.04
CA ILE A 35 0.51 -11.39 -10.42
C ILE A 35 0.07 -11.80 -11.83
N ASN A 36 -1.22 -11.63 -12.16
CA ASN A 36 -1.75 -11.90 -13.50
C ASN A 36 -1.09 -11.02 -14.57
N SER A 37 -0.72 -9.79 -14.21
CA SER A 37 0.03 -8.84 -15.03
C SER A 37 1.53 -9.13 -15.10
N GLY A 38 2.00 -10.23 -14.49
CA GLY A 38 3.41 -10.62 -14.53
C GLY A 38 4.31 -9.80 -13.60
N LEU A 39 3.77 -9.26 -12.49
CA LEU A 39 4.54 -8.60 -11.44
C LEU A 39 4.82 -9.55 -10.25
N ASN A 40 5.79 -9.19 -9.42
CA ASN A 40 5.91 -9.74 -8.06
C ASN A 40 5.24 -8.78 -7.08
N VAL A 41 4.72 -9.32 -5.97
CA VAL A 41 3.99 -8.51 -5.00
C VAL A 41 4.65 -8.61 -3.63
N ILE A 42 4.97 -7.45 -3.07
CA ILE A 42 5.59 -7.30 -1.75
C ILE A 42 4.55 -6.68 -0.81
N GLY A 43 4.14 -7.40 0.23
CA GLY A 43 3.35 -6.86 1.32
C GLY A 43 4.24 -6.21 2.38
N ILE A 44 3.96 -4.95 2.72
CA ILE A 44 4.71 -4.20 3.75
C ILE A 44 3.97 -4.27 5.07
N TYR A 45 4.64 -4.77 6.11
CA TYR A 45 4.05 -4.87 7.44
C TYR A 45 4.07 -3.54 8.20
N ASP A 46 3.05 -3.33 9.03
CA ASP A 46 2.95 -2.18 9.96
C ASP A 46 3.00 -0.82 9.25
N GLY A 47 2.39 -0.72 8.08
CA GLY A 47 2.32 0.54 7.33
C GLY A 47 3.70 1.11 7.01
N PHE A 48 3.90 2.41 7.28
CA PHE A 48 5.18 3.08 7.04
C PHE A 48 6.16 3.03 8.23
N GLU A 49 5.80 2.38 9.35
CA GLU A 49 6.57 2.39 10.60
C GLU A 49 8.05 2.00 10.39
N TRP A 50 8.29 0.89 9.69
CA TRP A 50 9.64 0.36 9.47
C TRP A 50 10.35 1.07 8.32
N LEU A 51 9.62 1.38 7.25
CA LEU A 51 10.16 2.13 6.11
C LEU A 51 10.67 3.52 6.53
N ALA A 52 9.94 4.23 7.40
CA ALA A 52 10.34 5.54 7.92
C ALA A 52 11.61 5.48 8.79
N LYS A 53 11.99 4.29 9.27
CA LYS A 53 13.24 4.01 9.97
C LYS A 53 14.35 3.51 9.03
N GLY A 54 14.06 3.37 7.73
CA GLY A 54 14.96 2.82 6.74
C GLY A 54 15.11 1.30 6.80
N ASP A 55 14.19 0.62 7.50
CA ASP A 55 14.17 -0.84 7.63
C ASP A 55 13.24 -1.46 6.59
N HIS A 56 13.84 -2.15 5.62
CA HIS A 56 13.14 -2.83 4.52
C HIS A 56 12.90 -4.32 4.79
N THR A 57 13.24 -4.83 5.98
CA THR A 57 13.18 -6.28 6.28
C THR A 57 11.77 -6.73 6.70
N HIS A 58 10.92 -5.79 7.11
CA HIS A 58 9.55 -6.04 7.56
C HIS A 58 8.56 -6.17 6.40
N VAL A 59 8.83 -7.13 5.51
CA VAL A 59 8.05 -7.38 4.31
C VAL A 59 7.79 -8.87 4.12
N THR A 60 6.83 -9.19 3.25
CA THR A 60 6.57 -10.56 2.81
C THR A 60 6.28 -10.59 1.31
N GLU A 61 6.63 -11.68 0.64
CA GLU A 61 6.12 -11.95 -0.70
C GLU A 61 4.65 -12.37 -0.59
N LEU A 62 3.79 -11.81 -1.43
CA LEU A 62 2.39 -12.21 -1.51
C LEU A 62 2.14 -13.02 -2.80
N LYS A 63 1.59 -14.21 -2.63
CA LYS A 63 1.13 -15.08 -3.71
C LYS A 63 -0.40 -15.13 -3.74
N ILE A 64 -0.96 -15.61 -4.85
CA ILE A 64 -2.42 -15.76 -5.02
C ILE A 64 -3.02 -16.64 -3.91
N GLU A 65 -2.31 -17.69 -3.50
CA GLU A 65 -2.72 -18.59 -2.43
C GLU A 65 -2.86 -17.89 -1.07
N ASP A 66 -1.91 -17.00 -0.73
CA ASP A 66 -1.87 -16.25 0.54
C ASP A 66 -3.09 -15.31 0.70
N VAL A 67 -3.62 -14.80 -0.42
CA VAL A 67 -4.71 -13.82 -0.42
C VAL A 67 -6.07 -14.39 -0.84
N SER A 68 -6.13 -15.68 -1.20
CA SER A 68 -7.32 -16.28 -1.82
C SER A 68 -8.61 -16.09 -1.01
N ARG A 69 -8.53 -16.18 0.33
CA ARG A 69 -9.68 -16.16 1.25
C ARG A 69 -9.72 -15.01 2.25
N ILE A 70 -8.70 -14.14 2.26
CA ILE A 70 -8.57 -13.08 3.29
C ILE A 70 -9.70 -12.04 3.26
N HIS A 71 -10.41 -11.93 2.14
CA HIS A 71 -11.53 -10.99 1.96
C HIS A 71 -12.73 -11.27 2.89
N PHE A 72 -12.83 -12.47 3.48
CA PHE A 72 -13.82 -12.78 4.50
C PHE A 72 -13.38 -12.37 5.93
N SER A 73 -12.12 -11.98 6.11
CA SER A 73 -11.55 -11.64 7.41
C SER A 73 -11.53 -10.12 7.60
N GLY A 74 -11.87 -9.67 8.81
CA GLY A 74 -11.70 -8.28 9.23
C GLY A 74 -10.23 -7.88 9.40
N GLY A 75 -9.99 -6.58 9.55
CA GLY A 75 -8.65 -6.03 9.75
C GLY A 75 -7.78 -6.03 8.49
N SER A 76 -6.46 -6.13 8.67
CA SER A 76 -5.44 -6.12 7.62
C SER A 76 -4.44 -7.23 7.90
N ILE A 77 -4.23 -8.15 6.94
CA ILE A 77 -3.18 -9.19 7.06
C ILE A 77 -1.76 -8.58 7.08
N LEU A 78 -1.61 -7.36 6.57
CA LEU A 78 -0.34 -6.61 6.59
C LEU A 78 -0.22 -5.70 7.83
N ARG A 79 -1.19 -5.74 8.74
CA ARG A 79 -1.32 -4.79 9.86
C ARG A 79 -1.43 -3.35 9.33
N THR A 80 -1.35 -2.35 10.20
CA THR A 80 -1.44 -0.93 9.84
C THR A 80 -0.72 -0.09 10.89
N SER A 81 -0.24 1.09 10.52
CA SER A 81 0.31 2.09 11.45
C SER A 81 -0.14 3.49 11.07
N ARG A 82 -0.03 4.43 12.02
CA ARG A 82 -0.30 5.86 11.82
C ARG A 82 0.98 6.64 11.48
N GLU A 83 2.08 5.96 11.19
CA GLU A 83 3.33 6.62 10.83
C GLU A 83 3.17 7.37 9.50
N ASN A 84 3.52 8.66 9.52
CA ASN A 84 3.44 9.55 8.36
C ASN A 84 4.87 9.87 7.93
N PRO A 85 5.44 9.18 6.91
CA PRO A 85 6.81 9.43 6.47
C PRO A 85 6.97 10.84 5.90
N ALA A 86 5.90 11.47 5.43
CA ALA A 86 5.89 12.83 4.93
C ALA A 86 6.00 13.91 6.04
N SER A 87 6.02 13.52 7.33
CA SER A 87 6.14 14.42 8.48
C SER A 87 7.54 15.04 8.65
N SER A 88 8.59 14.42 8.14
CA SER A 88 9.95 14.96 8.14
C SER A 88 10.72 14.55 6.90
N LYS A 89 11.77 15.31 6.57
CA LYS A 89 12.62 15.02 5.42
C LYS A 89 13.38 13.69 5.60
N GLU A 90 13.85 13.44 6.81
CA GLU A 90 14.61 12.23 7.14
C GLU A 90 13.77 10.97 6.97
N LYS A 91 12.51 11.01 7.41
CA LYS A 91 11.59 9.86 7.32
C LYS A 91 11.20 9.55 5.88
N ILE A 92 10.91 10.56 5.06
CA ILE A 92 10.54 10.33 3.66
C ILE A 92 11.74 9.83 2.84
N GLU A 93 12.94 10.35 3.10
CA GLU A 93 14.17 9.87 2.45
C GLU A 93 14.50 8.43 2.86
N ALA A 94 14.35 8.08 4.15
CA ALA A 94 14.51 6.72 4.63
C ALA A 94 13.50 5.75 4.00
N THR A 95 12.24 6.20 3.86
CA THR A 95 11.16 5.44 3.22
C THR A 95 11.47 5.15 1.76
N ILE A 96 11.84 6.18 0.98
CA ILE A 96 12.21 6.03 -0.42
C ILE A 96 13.41 5.10 -0.56
N LYS A 97 14.44 5.27 0.27
CA LYS A 97 15.62 4.40 0.27
C LYS A 97 15.24 2.94 0.52
N ALA A 98 14.39 2.67 1.50
CA ALA A 98 13.92 1.31 1.81
C ALA A 98 13.13 0.70 0.64
N LEU A 99 12.25 1.47 0.00
CA LEU A 99 11.52 1.03 -1.20
C LEU A 99 12.46 0.74 -2.38
N THR A 100 13.47 1.59 -2.60
CA THR A 100 14.50 1.36 -3.62
C THR A 100 15.34 0.11 -3.33
N GLN A 101 15.67 -0.16 -2.07
CA GLN A 101 16.39 -1.39 -1.67
C GLN A 101 15.57 -2.66 -1.94
N LEU A 102 14.25 -2.56 -1.86
CA LEU A 102 13.30 -3.62 -2.25
C LEU A 102 13.07 -3.70 -3.77
N SER A 103 13.74 -2.85 -4.56
CA SER A 103 13.54 -2.75 -6.02
C SER A 103 12.07 -2.56 -6.38
N VAL A 104 11.35 -1.72 -5.63
CA VAL A 104 9.94 -1.41 -5.88
C VAL A 104 9.82 -0.49 -7.08
N ASP A 105 9.07 -0.93 -8.10
CA ASP A 105 8.72 -0.13 -9.28
C ASP A 105 7.34 0.54 -9.10
N TYR A 106 6.42 -0.16 -8.42
CA TYR A 106 5.04 0.27 -8.21
C TYR A 106 4.67 0.25 -6.73
N LEU A 107 4.02 1.30 -6.24
CA LEU A 107 3.55 1.36 -4.86
C LEU A 107 2.03 1.54 -4.80
N VAL A 108 1.34 0.59 -4.18
CA VAL A 108 -0.07 0.73 -3.83
C VAL A 108 -0.18 1.07 -2.36
N THR A 109 -0.75 2.23 -2.06
CA THR A 109 -1.02 2.68 -0.70
C THR A 109 -2.51 2.55 -0.38
N ILE A 110 -2.85 2.08 0.81
CA ILE A 110 -4.23 1.90 1.26
C ILE A 110 -4.42 2.70 2.55
N GLY A 111 -5.16 3.81 2.53
CA GLY A 111 -5.19 4.70 3.70
C GLY A 111 -6.04 5.95 3.55
N GLY A 112 -6.04 6.78 4.59
CA GLY A 112 -6.73 8.06 4.62
C GLY A 112 -5.88 9.20 4.06
N ASP A 113 -6.21 10.44 4.41
CA ASP A 113 -5.56 11.66 3.89
C ASP A 113 -4.05 11.71 4.15
N ASP A 114 -3.59 11.35 5.34
CA ASP A 114 -2.15 11.26 5.67
C ASP A 114 -1.40 10.27 4.75
N THR A 115 -2.06 9.17 4.41
CA THR A 115 -1.50 8.14 3.53
C THR A 115 -1.50 8.64 2.08
N ALA A 116 -2.54 9.36 1.64
CA ALA A 116 -2.58 10.00 0.33
C ALA A 116 -1.47 11.05 0.19
N THR A 117 -1.25 11.86 1.23
CA THR A 117 -0.15 12.84 1.28
C THR A 117 1.22 12.15 1.19
N SER A 118 1.40 11.04 1.91
CA SER A 118 2.64 10.26 1.85
C SER A 118 2.87 9.68 0.45
N ALA A 119 1.82 9.14 -0.18
CA ALA A 119 1.85 8.63 -1.54
C ALA A 119 2.27 9.70 -2.55
N TYR A 120 1.67 10.89 -2.47
CA TYR A 120 1.99 12.03 -3.31
C TYR A 120 3.46 12.46 -3.17
N LYS A 121 3.97 12.59 -1.94
CA LYS A 121 5.38 12.99 -1.73
C LYS A 121 6.36 11.95 -2.24
N ILE A 122 6.05 10.65 -2.13
CA ILE A 122 6.90 9.58 -2.68
C ILE A 122 6.96 9.70 -4.20
N ASP A 123 5.81 9.84 -4.87
CA ASP A 123 5.75 10.02 -6.33
C ASP A 123 6.55 11.26 -6.79
N GLU A 124 6.29 12.41 -6.15
CA GLU A 124 6.96 13.68 -6.44
C GLU A 124 8.49 13.59 -6.30
N LEU A 125 8.97 13.01 -5.20
CA LEU A 125 10.40 12.94 -4.90
C LEU A 125 11.13 11.87 -5.72
N THR A 126 10.46 10.77 -6.07
CA THR A 126 11.04 9.71 -6.90
C THR A 126 11.03 10.04 -8.39
N LYS A 127 10.22 11.02 -8.81
CA LYS A 127 10.11 11.50 -10.19
C LYS A 127 9.78 10.37 -11.18
N GLY A 128 8.83 9.52 -10.80
CA GLY A 128 8.39 8.38 -11.60
C GLY A 128 9.31 7.16 -11.57
N GLN A 129 10.33 7.14 -10.71
CA GLN A 129 11.07 5.88 -10.43
C GLN A 129 10.22 4.89 -9.64
N ILE A 130 9.29 5.39 -8.81
CA ILE A 130 8.27 4.59 -8.15
C ILE A 130 6.92 5.18 -8.57
N GLU A 131 6.15 4.44 -9.35
CA GLU A 131 4.81 4.85 -9.77
C GLU A 131 3.81 4.49 -8.67
N VAL A 132 2.99 5.46 -8.23
CA VAL A 132 2.15 5.31 -7.04
C VAL A 132 0.65 5.30 -7.38
N ALA A 133 -0.08 4.36 -6.79
CA ALA A 133 -1.55 4.35 -6.78
C ALA A 133 -2.06 4.36 -5.33
N HIS A 134 -3.08 5.20 -5.06
CA HIS A 134 -3.67 5.33 -3.74
C HIS A 134 -5.11 4.79 -3.72
N VAL A 135 -5.42 3.96 -2.73
CA VAL A 135 -6.76 3.44 -2.47
C VAL A 135 -7.33 4.12 -1.21
N PRO A 136 -8.33 5.01 -1.35
CA PRO A 136 -8.82 5.85 -0.26
C PRO A 136 -9.66 5.04 0.75
N LYS A 137 -9.17 5.00 1.99
CA LYS A 137 -9.70 4.23 3.12
C LYS A 137 -10.03 5.13 4.30
N THR A 138 -11.31 5.21 4.66
CA THR A 138 -11.78 5.84 5.91
C THR A 138 -13.15 5.29 6.30
N ILE A 139 -13.44 5.24 7.60
CA ILE A 139 -14.78 4.92 8.10
C ILE A 139 -15.64 6.17 8.28
N ASP A 140 -15.03 7.36 8.23
CA ASP A 140 -15.69 8.64 8.51
C ASP A 140 -16.27 9.29 7.24
N ASN A 141 -15.89 8.77 6.06
CA ASN A 141 -16.28 9.29 4.74
C ASN A 141 -15.96 10.77 4.53
N ASP A 142 -14.78 11.15 4.98
CA ASP A 142 -14.25 12.51 5.00
C ASP A 142 -13.28 12.81 3.85
N LEU A 143 -13.03 11.85 2.96
CA LEU A 143 -12.24 12.07 1.75
C LEU A 143 -13.12 12.55 0.57
N PRO A 144 -12.72 13.62 -0.14
CA PRO A 144 -13.45 14.10 -1.31
C PRO A 144 -13.21 13.18 -2.51
N LEU A 145 -14.10 12.20 -2.73
CA LEU A 145 -14.04 11.31 -3.88
C LEU A 145 -14.93 11.78 -5.05
N PRO A 146 -14.52 11.54 -6.32
CA PRO A 146 -15.33 11.88 -7.48
C PRO A 146 -16.75 11.30 -7.40
N GLY A 147 -17.74 12.09 -7.81
CA GLY A 147 -19.14 11.66 -7.83
C GLY A 147 -19.76 11.41 -6.45
N ASN A 148 -19.18 11.97 -5.38
CA ASN A 148 -19.61 11.75 -3.99
C ASN A 148 -19.68 10.25 -3.61
N MET A 149 -18.81 9.45 -4.22
CA MET A 149 -18.72 8.03 -3.89
C MET A 149 -18.27 7.87 -2.43
N PRO A 150 -18.89 6.94 -1.68
CA PRO A 150 -18.43 6.66 -0.33
C PRO A 150 -17.05 5.99 -0.38
N THR A 151 -16.20 6.37 0.57
CA THR A 151 -14.96 5.68 0.86
C THR A 151 -15.22 4.24 1.30
N PHE A 152 -14.31 3.32 0.97
CA PHE A 152 -14.47 1.95 1.43
C PHE A 152 -14.24 1.87 2.94
N GLY A 153 -15.06 1.06 3.62
CA GLY A 153 -15.12 0.99 5.08
C GLY A 153 -16.33 1.72 5.68
N TYR A 154 -16.73 2.87 5.12
CA TYR A 154 -17.85 3.68 5.61
C TYR A 154 -19.19 2.92 5.67
N GLN A 155 -19.60 2.27 4.57
CA GLN A 155 -20.91 1.60 4.53
C GLN A 155 -21.01 0.45 5.53
N THR A 156 -19.93 -0.31 5.72
CA THR A 156 -19.89 -1.39 6.70
C THR A 156 -19.93 -0.84 8.13
N ALA A 157 -19.19 0.24 8.40
CA ALA A 157 -19.22 0.91 9.71
C ALA A 157 -20.63 1.41 10.04
N ARG A 158 -21.29 2.10 9.09
CA ARG A 158 -22.66 2.61 9.24
C ARG A 158 -23.70 1.50 9.45
N HIS A 159 -23.52 0.33 8.85
CA HIS A 159 -24.46 -0.78 8.98
C HIS A 159 -24.32 -1.54 10.31
N THR A 160 -23.12 -1.57 10.89
CA THR A 160 -22.78 -2.41 12.05
C THR A 160 -22.79 -1.65 13.38
N GLY A 161 -22.54 -0.33 13.36
CA GLY A 161 -22.60 0.55 14.52
C GLY A 161 -23.96 1.21 14.69
#